data_AF-A0A426ZWC6-F1
#
_entry.id   AF-A0A426ZWC6-F1
#
_cell.length_a   1.000
_cell.length_b   1.000
_cell.length_c   1.000
_cell.angle_alpha   90.00
_cell.angle_beta   90.00
_cell.angle_gamma   90.00
#
_symmetry.space_group_name_H-M   'P 1'
#
loop_
_entity.id
_entity.type
_entity.pdbx_description
1 polymer ?
#
loop_
_entity_poly.entity_id
_entity_poly.type
_entity_poly.pdbx_seq_one_letter_code
_entity_poly.pdbx_strand_id
1 'polypeptide(L)'
;MFSLDAGPGLSDLSPYSIIFHPSTGLCVLRTSLLGPIELGPCDESEVWSYTEQQTLTLKDKLLCLKADGTGKPARLGIICIDTQSKWEFISDSRMHLSTKMSSDGGSLCLDVDPDGSSIITNPCRCLTNDQTCNPESQWFKMISSTRKPVSNNSFLLLQLPSRAEIWRSVTNRVLDSSL
;
A
#
# COMPACT_ATOMS: atom_id res chain seq x y z
N MET A 1 10.42 36.14 17.06
CA MET A 1 9.09 35.63 17.41
C MET A 1 8.36 35.44 16.09
N PHE A 2 8.37 34.23 15.55
CA PHE A 2 7.65 33.91 14.31
C PHE A 2 6.33 33.25 14.71
N SER A 3 5.23 33.92 14.38
CA SER A 3 3.88 33.37 14.52
C SER A 3 3.74 32.18 13.59
N LEU A 4 3.30 31.04 14.13
CA LEU A 4 2.77 29.95 13.32
C LEU A 4 1.27 30.18 13.21
N ASP A 5 0.85 30.87 12.16
CA ASP A 5 -0.57 30.93 11.82
C ASP A 5 -1.01 29.54 11.34
N ALA A 6 -1.85 28.90 12.14
CA ALA A 6 -2.47 27.62 11.82
C ALA A 6 -3.46 27.82 10.66
N GLY A 7 -3.12 27.28 9.48
CA GLY A 7 -4.03 27.28 8.34
C GLY A 7 -5.32 26.50 8.65
N PRO A 8 -6.48 26.93 8.13
CA PRO A 8 -7.75 26.24 8.34
C PRO A 8 -7.69 24.85 7.71
N GLY A 9 -7.77 23.80 8.54
CA GLY A 9 -7.69 22.40 8.09
C GLY A 9 -7.09 21.42 9.09
N LEU A 10 -6.58 21.87 10.24
CA LEU A 10 -6.20 20.98 11.33
C LEU A 10 -7.44 20.36 11.96
N SER A 11 -7.78 19.13 11.55
CA SER A 11 -8.56 18.25 12.39
C SER A 11 -7.77 18.01 13.69
N ASP A 12 -8.47 17.91 14.81
CA ASP A 12 -7.93 17.58 16.15
C ASP A 12 -7.43 16.12 16.26
N LEU A 13 -7.02 15.53 15.14
CA LEU A 13 -6.53 14.15 15.06
C LEU A 13 -5.01 14.14 15.22
N SER A 14 -4.53 13.13 15.95
CA SER A 14 -3.10 12.82 15.98
C SER A 14 -2.60 12.67 14.53
N PRO A 15 -1.50 13.34 14.15
CA PRO A 15 -0.93 13.17 12.83
C PRO A 15 -0.62 11.70 12.57
N TYR A 16 -0.85 11.25 11.34
CA TYR A 16 -0.59 9.89 10.89
C TYR A 16 0.14 9.92 9.55
N SER A 17 0.87 8.86 9.23
CA SER A 17 1.66 8.82 7.99
C SER A 17 0.90 8.10 6.88
N ILE A 18 1.02 8.65 5.67
CA ILE A 18 0.55 8.03 4.42
C ILE A 18 1.69 8.03 3.41
N ILE A 19 1.63 7.15 2.40
CA ILE A 19 2.58 7.13 1.30
C ILE A 19 1.93 7.82 0.10
N PHE A 20 2.52 8.94 -0.30
CA PHE A 20 2.02 9.85 -1.32
C PHE A 20 2.89 9.78 -2.58
N HIS A 21 2.27 9.77 -3.74
CA HIS A 21 2.93 9.81 -5.04
C HIS A 21 2.84 11.22 -5.64
N PRO A 22 3.93 12.01 -5.65
CA PRO A 22 3.89 13.44 -5.95
C PRO A 22 3.39 13.81 -7.34
N SER A 23 3.74 13.03 -8.37
CA SER A 23 3.41 13.37 -9.76
C SER A 23 1.93 13.12 -10.10
N THR A 24 1.23 12.24 -9.39
CA THR A 24 -0.21 11.98 -9.59
C THR A 24 -1.10 12.67 -8.56
N GLY A 25 -0.55 13.06 -7.40
CA GLY A 25 -1.34 13.59 -6.29
C GLY A 25 -2.14 12.50 -5.54
N LEU A 26 -1.89 11.23 -5.82
CA LEU A 26 -2.59 10.08 -5.21
C LEU A 26 -1.75 9.45 -4.10
N CYS A 27 -2.37 8.59 -3.30
CA CYS A 27 -1.72 7.86 -2.22
C CYS A 27 -1.84 6.35 -2.38
N VAL A 28 -0.94 5.63 -1.73
CA VAL A 28 -0.94 4.17 -1.71
C VAL A 28 -2.15 3.66 -0.93
N LEU A 29 -2.96 2.85 -1.61
CA LEU A 29 -4.15 2.19 -1.10
C LEU A 29 -3.96 0.69 -1.03
N ARG A 30 -4.65 0.09 -0.07
CA ARG A 30 -4.82 -1.35 0.03
C ARG A 30 -6.10 -1.75 -0.71
N THR A 31 -5.99 -2.61 -1.70
CA THR A 31 -7.15 -3.14 -2.45
C THR A 31 -7.78 -4.36 -1.78
N SER A 32 -6.98 -5.19 -1.12
CA SER A 32 -7.39 -6.47 -0.50
C SER A 32 -6.45 -6.86 0.65
N LEU A 33 -6.72 -7.97 1.36
CA LEU A 33 -5.90 -8.35 2.54
C LEU A 33 -4.44 -8.67 2.22
N LEU A 34 -4.18 -9.48 1.19
CA LEU A 34 -2.83 -9.96 0.83
C LEU A 34 -2.51 -9.75 -0.66
N GLY A 35 -3.22 -8.82 -1.30
CA GLY A 35 -3.07 -8.53 -2.73
C GLY A 35 -2.25 -7.29 -3.04
N PRO A 36 -2.29 -6.84 -4.29
CA PRO A 36 -1.52 -5.70 -4.75
C PRO A 36 -1.99 -4.40 -4.10
N ILE A 37 -1.08 -3.43 -4.04
CA ILE A 37 -1.40 -2.04 -3.69
C ILE A 37 -1.58 -1.21 -4.98
N GLU A 38 -2.40 -0.18 -4.89
CA GLU A 38 -2.71 0.72 -6.01
C GLU A 38 -2.69 2.17 -5.52
N LEU A 39 -2.65 3.11 -6.45
CA LEU A 39 -2.85 4.52 -6.17
C LEU A 39 -4.34 4.87 -6.14
N GLY A 40 -4.72 5.75 -5.21
CA GLY A 40 -6.06 6.33 -5.16
C GLY A 40 -6.17 7.52 -4.21
N PRO A 41 -7.40 7.96 -3.89
CA PRO A 41 -7.64 9.12 -3.03
C PRO A 41 -6.98 9.02 -1.66
N CYS A 42 -6.28 10.07 -1.23
CA CYS A 42 -5.48 10.04 0.01
C CYS A 42 -6.30 9.94 1.31
N ASP A 43 -7.59 10.26 1.27
CA ASP A 43 -8.53 10.12 2.38
C ASP A 43 -9.01 8.66 2.57
N GLU A 44 -8.79 7.80 1.59
CA GLU A 44 -9.01 6.35 1.67
C GLU A 44 -7.73 5.58 2.05
N SER A 45 -6.59 6.27 2.17
CA SER A 45 -5.29 5.64 2.47
C SER A 45 -5.25 5.09 3.89
N GLU A 46 -4.66 3.90 3.99
CA GLU A 46 -4.36 3.28 5.28
C GLU A 46 -3.27 4.06 6.01
N VAL A 47 -3.25 3.95 7.33
CA VAL A 47 -2.16 4.54 8.12
C VAL A 47 -0.92 3.66 7.99
N TRP A 48 0.17 4.24 7.52
CA TRP A 48 1.46 3.57 7.37
C TRP A 48 2.39 3.91 8.53
N SER A 49 3.28 2.97 8.86
CA SER A 49 4.37 3.12 9.82
C SER A 49 5.66 2.62 9.19
N TYR A 50 6.77 3.33 9.42
CA TYR A 50 8.10 2.87 9.04
C TYR A 50 8.86 2.47 10.31
N THR A 51 9.28 1.20 10.38
CA THR A 51 9.90 0.63 11.59
C THR A 51 11.42 0.73 11.56
N GLU A 52 12.06 0.57 12.72
CA GLU A 52 13.52 0.50 12.84
C GLU A 52 14.12 -0.68 12.04
N GLN A 53 13.34 -1.73 11.80
CA GLN A 53 13.73 -2.87 10.97
C GLN A 53 13.52 -2.61 9.48
N GLN A 54 13.42 -1.34 9.07
CA GLN A 54 13.29 -0.88 7.68
C GLN A 54 12.08 -1.50 6.97
N THR A 55 10.95 -1.61 7.67
CA THR A 55 9.73 -2.19 7.10
C THR A 55 8.62 -1.15 7.11
N LEU A 56 7.87 -1.10 6.01
CA LEU A 56 6.63 -0.33 5.91
C LEU A 56 5.45 -1.21 6.29
N THR A 57 4.84 -0.90 7.43
CA THR A 57 3.71 -1.65 7.99
C THR A 57 2.44 -0.80 7.98
N LEU A 58 1.30 -1.47 7.88
CA LEU A 58 0.02 -0.82 8.17
C LEU A 58 -0.16 -0.75 9.69
N LYS A 59 -0.40 0.45 10.22
CA LYS A 59 -0.55 0.68 11.66
C LYS A 59 -1.69 -0.19 12.22
N ASP A 60 -1.44 -0.79 13.37
CA ASP A 60 -2.36 -1.69 14.07
C ASP A 60 -2.77 -2.94 13.25
N LYS A 61 -2.01 -3.29 12.20
CA LYS A 61 -2.21 -4.48 11.37
C LYS A 61 -0.91 -5.27 11.26
N LEU A 62 -1.02 -6.59 11.06
CA LEU A 62 0.11 -7.50 10.86
C LEU A 62 0.60 -7.54 9.39
N LEU A 63 0.38 -6.46 8.64
CA LEU A 63 0.64 -6.40 7.21
C LEU A 63 1.77 -5.44 6.91
N CYS A 64 2.68 -5.85 6.03
CA CYS A 64 3.75 -5.01 5.49
C CYS A 64 3.78 -5.03 3.97
N LEU A 65 4.41 -4.01 3.42
CA LEU A 65 4.71 -3.91 2.01
C LEU A 65 5.79 -4.93 1.61
N LYS A 66 5.58 -5.60 0.48
CA LYS A 66 6.50 -6.59 -0.10
C LYS A 66 6.66 -6.39 -1.60
N ALA A 67 7.84 -6.76 -2.08
CA ALA A 67 8.14 -6.86 -3.50
C ALA A 67 8.20 -8.32 -3.96
N ASP A 68 7.63 -8.60 -5.14
CA ASP A 68 7.68 -9.93 -5.78
C ASP A 68 8.66 -9.98 -6.98
N GLY A 69 9.31 -8.87 -7.32
CA GLY A 69 10.38 -8.79 -8.32
C GLY A 69 10.13 -7.74 -9.42
N THR A 70 11.04 -7.67 -10.39
CA THR A 70 10.96 -6.69 -11.49
C THR A 70 9.68 -6.86 -12.32
N GLY A 71 8.98 -5.77 -12.59
CA GLY A 71 7.71 -5.74 -13.32
C GLY A 71 6.57 -6.46 -12.62
N LYS A 72 6.72 -6.80 -11.33
CA LYS A 72 5.68 -7.46 -10.54
C LYS A 72 4.98 -6.46 -9.62
N PRO A 73 3.69 -6.67 -9.30
CA PRO A 73 2.97 -5.84 -8.35
C PRO A 73 3.66 -5.81 -6.98
N ALA A 74 3.75 -4.62 -6.39
CA ALA A 74 4.00 -4.49 -4.97
C ALA A 74 2.72 -4.88 -4.22
N ARG A 75 2.86 -5.58 -3.10
CA ARG A 75 1.73 -6.23 -2.42
C ARG A 75 1.86 -6.18 -0.90
N LEU A 76 0.78 -6.50 -0.21
CA LEU A 76 0.82 -6.74 1.22
C LEU A 76 1.10 -8.21 1.55
N GLY A 77 1.85 -8.43 2.64
CA GLY A 77 2.10 -9.74 3.20
C GLY A 77 2.23 -9.72 4.72
N ILE A 78 2.23 -10.91 5.31
CA ILE A 78 2.29 -11.10 6.77
C ILE A 78 3.74 -11.37 7.24
N ILE A 79 4.57 -11.93 6.35
CA ILE A 79 5.98 -12.21 6.64
C ILE A 79 6.80 -10.95 6.33
N CYS A 80 7.21 -10.24 7.39
CA CYS A 80 7.85 -8.92 7.35
C CYS A 80 9.33 -8.91 7.76
N ILE A 81 9.94 -10.10 7.76
CA ILE A 81 11.32 -10.32 8.18
C ILE A 81 12.25 -10.69 7.01
N ASP A 82 11.69 -10.99 5.85
CA ASP A 82 12.46 -11.33 4.65
C ASP A 82 13.01 -10.07 3.97
N THR A 83 14.00 -10.27 3.09
CA THR A 83 14.64 -9.17 2.35
C THR A 83 13.66 -8.38 1.49
N GLN A 84 12.64 -9.05 0.95
CA GLN A 84 11.59 -8.48 0.09
C GLN A 84 10.64 -7.52 0.82
N SER A 85 10.64 -7.53 2.16
CA SER A 85 9.88 -6.61 3.02
C SER A 85 10.75 -5.52 3.65
N LYS A 86 12.03 -5.44 3.25
CA LYS A 86 12.96 -4.38 3.66
C LYS A 86 12.98 -3.27 2.62
N TRP A 87 12.67 -2.07 3.06
CA TRP A 87 12.50 -0.88 2.25
C TRP A 87 13.34 0.26 2.81
N GLU A 88 14.08 0.95 1.93
CA GLU A 88 14.92 2.09 2.27
C GLU A 88 14.52 3.29 1.42
N PHE A 89 14.47 4.47 2.03
CA PHE A 89 14.34 5.73 1.30
C PHE A 89 15.73 6.16 0.80
N ILE A 90 16.00 5.95 -0.48
CA ILE A 90 17.29 6.25 -1.11
C ILE A 90 17.21 7.52 -1.96
N SER A 91 18.33 7.89 -2.60
CA SER A 91 18.60 9.15 -3.32
C SER A 91 18.65 10.39 -2.42
N ASP A 92 19.24 11.48 -2.90
CA ASP A 92 19.36 12.74 -2.16
C ASP A 92 17.99 13.31 -1.78
N SER A 93 16.98 13.09 -2.64
CA SER A 93 15.60 13.51 -2.39
C SER A 93 14.85 12.64 -1.37
N ARG A 94 15.38 11.46 -1.04
CA ARG A 94 14.73 10.43 -0.23
C ARG A 94 13.34 10.01 -0.75
N MET A 95 13.10 10.13 -2.06
CA MET A 95 11.82 9.78 -2.68
C MET A 95 11.79 8.40 -3.34
N HIS A 96 12.94 7.74 -3.47
CA HIS A 96 12.99 6.40 -4.02
C HIS A 96 12.82 5.40 -2.88
N LEU A 97 11.70 4.68 -2.88
CA LEU A 97 11.47 3.62 -1.91
C LEU A 97 11.96 2.29 -2.48
N SER A 98 13.09 1.81 -1.96
CA SER A 98 13.92 0.78 -2.59
C SER A 98 14.03 -0.48 -1.74
N THR A 99 14.08 -1.65 -2.38
CA THR A 99 14.30 -2.96 -1.76
C THR A 99 15.39 -3.75 -2.49
N LYS A 100 16.09 -4.62 -1.77
CA LYS A 100 17.17 -5.47 -2.32
C LYS A 100 16.59 -6.81 -2.76
N MET A 101 16.45 -7.01 -4.07
CA MET A 101 15.79 -8.22 -4.58
C MET A 101 16.30 -8.73 -5.95
N SER A 102 17.00 -7.94 -6.76
CA SER A 102 17.38 -8.45 -8.08
C SER A 102 18.42 -9.58 -7.99
N SER A 103 18.28 -10.58 -8.85
CA SER A 103 19.26 -11.66 -9.06
C SER A 103 20.67 -11.13 -9.35
N ASP A 104 20.74 -9.89 -9.79
CA ASP A 104 21.92 -9.21 -10.31
C ASP A 104 22.56 -8.32 -9.23
N GLY A 105 22.02 -8.32 -8.00
CA GLY A 105 22.49 -7.52 -6.86
C GLY A 105 22.06 -6.06 -6.86
N GLY A 106 21.33 -5.61 -7.89
CA GLY A 106 20.65 -4.32 -7.95
C GLY A 106 19.41 -4.20 -7.04
N SER A 107 19.02 -2.96 -6.77
CA SER A 107 17.82 -2.64 -5.98
C SER A 107 16.63 -2.32 -6.88
N LEU A 108 15.43 -2.67 -6.40
CA LEU A 108 14.17 -2.33 -7.04
C LEU A 108 13.49 -1.21 -6.28
N CYS A 109 12.93 -0.24 -6.99
CA CYS A 109 12.13 0.84 -6.45
C CYS A 109 10.65 0.57 -6.71
N LEU A 110 9.78 1.10 -5.84
CA LEU A 110 8.37 1.27 -6.21
C LEU A 110 8.28 2.13 -7.47
N ASP A 111 7.33 1.77 -8.34
CA ASP A 111 7.07 2.43 -9.59
C ASP A 111 5.57 2.38 -9.90
N VAL A 112 5.04 3.44 -10.47
CA VAL A 112 3.68 3.45 -11.01
C VAL A 112 3.71 2.83 -12.40
N ASP A 113 2.90 1.81 -12.62
CA ASP A 113 2.75 1.17 -13.92
C ASP A 113 2.17 2.17 -14.95
N PRO A 114 2.45 1.99 -16.26
CA PRO A 114 1.87 2.85 -17.30
C PRO A 114 0.34 2.94 -17.31
N ASP A 115 -0.38 2.02 -16.65
CA ASP A 115 -1.83 2.14 -16.44
C ASP A 115 -2.24 3.34 -15.55
N GLY A 116 -1.29 3.94 -14.81
CA GLY A 116 -1.47 5.14 -14.00
C GLY A 116 -1.97 4.89 -12.58
N SER A 117 -2.26 3.64 -12.18
CA SER A 117 -2.79 3.31 -10.86
C SER A 117 -2.10 2.12 -10.18
N SER A 118 -1.68 1.11 -10.94
CA SER A 118 -1.02 -0.07 -10.38
C SER A 118 0.36 0.30 -9.87
N ILE A 119 0.73 -0.24 -8.70
CA ILE A 119 2.06 -0.04 -8.13
C ILE A 119 2.85 -1.34 -8.30
N ILE A 120 3.95 -1.25 -9.04
CA ILE A 120 4.86 -2.35 -9.34
C ILE A 120 6.24 -2.07 -8.76
N THR A 121 7.15 -3.03 -8.88
CA THR A 121 8.57 -2.82 -8.58
C THR A 121 9.43 -2.95 -9.84
N ASN A 122 10.32 -1.97 -10.06
CA ASN A 122 11.24 -1.93 -11.20
C ASN A 122 12.65 -1.52 -10.75
N PRO A 123 13.70 -1.73 -11.56
CA PRO A 123 15.00 -1.16 -11.29
C PRO A 123 14.90 0.35 -11.01
N CYS A 124 15.59 0.80 -9.97
CA CYS A 124 15.60 2.20 -9.60
C CYS A 124 16.21 3.05 -10.73
N ARG A 125 15.49 4.11 -11.12
CA ARG A 125 15.89 5.04 -12.17
C ARG A 125 16.57 6.27 -11.58
N CYS A 126 17.36 6.95 -12.42
CA CYS A 126 17.92 8.27 -12.15
C CYS A 126 18.64 8.40 -10.80
N LEU A 127 19.34 7.33 -10.39
CA LEU A 127 20.23 7.36 -9.22
C LEU A 127 21.58 8.02 -9.54
N THR A 128 21.85 8.27 -10.82
CA THR A 128 23.01 9.02 -11.33
C THR A 128 22.57 10.39 -11.82
N ASN A 129 23.51 11.34 -11.96
CA ASN A 129 23.25 12.72 -12.41
C ASN A 129 22.97 12.84 -13.92
N ASP A 130 22.14 11.96 -14.47
CA ASP A 130 21.65 12.08 -15.85
C ASP A 130 20.43 13.01 -15.90
N GLN A 131 20.60 14.18 -16.52
CA GLN A 131 19.55 15.19 -16.63
C GLN A 131 18.40 14.81 -17.58
N THR A 132 18.59 13.78 -18.41
CA THR A 132 17.55 13.29 -19.34
C THR A 132 16.67 12.21 -18.72
N CYS A 133 17.07 11.69 -17.55
CA CYS A 133 16.38 10.62 -16.88
C CYS A 133 15.16 11.16 -16.11
N ASN A 134 13.99 10.54 -16.32
CA ASN A 134 12.76 10.86 -15.59
C ASN A 134 12.47 9.83 -14.47
N PRO A 135 12.58 10.21 -13.18
CA PRO A 135 12.27 9.36 -12.03
C PRO A 135 10.86 9.53 -11.46
N GLU A 136 10.02 10.41 -12.02
CA GLU A 136 8.80 10.90 -11.36
C GLU A 136 7.77 9.82 -11.03
N SER A 137 7.71 8.71 -11.79
CA SER A 137 6.82 7.59 -11.49
C SER A 137 7.35 6.68 -10.38
N GLN A 138 8.61 6.83 -9.99
CA GLN A 138 9.26 6.09 -8.89
C GLN A 138 9.37 6.91 -7.60
N TRP A 139 8.85 8.13 -7.59
CA TRP A 139 8.89 8.99 -6.42
C TRP A 139 7.71 8.74 -5.50
N PHE A 140 8.00 8.27 -4.30
CA PHE A 140 7.04 8.09 -3.22
C PHE A 140 7.55 8.80 -1.97
N LYS A 141 6.69 9.61 -1.34
CA LYS A 141 6.98 10.31 -0.09
C LYS A 141 6.10 9.76 1.02
N MET A 142 6.72 9.40 2.13
CA MET A 142 5.97 9.26 3.37
C MET A 142 5.73 10.66 3.94
N ILE A 143 4.47 11.06 4.06
CA ILE A 143 4.06 12.38 4.55
C ILE A 143 3.14 12.26 5.76
N SER A 144 3.11 13.29 6.59
CA SER A 144 2.17 13.39 7.71
C SER A 144 0.85 14.00 7.24
N SER A 145 -0.26 13.36 7.59
CA SER A 145 -1.63 13.83 7.38
C SER A 145 -2.32 14.04 8.71
N THR A 146 -3.17 15.07 8.78
CA THR A 146 -4.09 15.35 9.88
C THR A 146 -5.55 15.26 9.42
N ARG A 147 -5.81 14.90 8.17
CA ARG A 147 -7.18 14.79 7.62
C ARG A 147 -7.94 13.65 8.27
N LYS A 148 -9.27 13.74 8.36
CA LYS A 148 -10.06 12.60 8.85
C LYS A 148 -10.01 11.48 7.79
N PRO A 149 -9.49 10.29 8.10
CA PRO A 149 -9.57 9.17 7.17
C PRO A 149 -11.03 8.75 7.01
N VAL A 150 -11.42 8.37 5.80
CA VAL A 150 -12.74 7.78 5.56
C VAL A 150 -12.78 6.45 6.28
N SER A 151 -13.62 6.33 7.31
CA SER A 151 -13.82 5.08 8.03
C SER A 151 -14.59 4.11 7.13
N ASN A 152 -13.86 3.33 6.34
CA ASN A 152 -14.43 2.18 5.65
C ASN A 152 -14.62 1.06 6.69
N ASN A 153 -15.71 1.14 7.45
CA ASN A 153 -16.23 0.03 8.26
C ASN A 153 -16.78 -1.07 7.32
N SER A 154 -15.93 -1.63 6.47
CA SER A 154 -16.22 -2.87 5.76
C SER A 154 -15.93 -4.03 6.71
N PHE A 155 -16.78 -4.17 7.73
CA PHE A 155 -16.98 -5.46 8.37
C PHE A 155 -17.44 -6.39 7.25
N LEU A 156 -16.57 -7.30 6.82
CA LEU A 156 -16.95 -8.39 5.95
C LEU A 156 -17.94 -9.24 6.74
N LEU A 157 -19.24 -8.93 6.60
CA LEU A 157 -20.30 -9.84 7.02
C LEU A 157 -20.13 -11.06 6.13
N LEU A 158 -19.41 -12.07 6.62
CA LEU A 158 -19.68 -13.44 6.22
C LEU A 158 -21.15 -13.66 6.57
N GLN A 159 -22.03 -13.43 5.60
CA GLN A 159 -23.43 -13.81 5.71
C GLN A 159 -23.43 -15.33 5.76
N LEU A 160 -23.34 -15.86 6.98
CA LEU A 160 -23.64 -17.26 7.24
C LEU A 160 -25.08 -17.46 6.76
N PRO A 161 -25.32 -18.41 5.84
CA PRO A 161 -26.67 -18.66 5.36
C PRO A 161 -27.55 -18.96 6.56
N SER A 162 -28.73 -18.35 6.55
CA SER A 162 -29.70 -18.54 7.61
C SER A 162 -30.00 -20.03 7.75
N ARG A 163 -30.35 -20.47 8.97
CA ARG A 163 -30.72 -21.86 9.24
C ARG A 163 -31.79 -22.36 8.25
N ALA A 164 -32.69 -21.48 7.79
CA ALA A 164 -33.72 -21.77 6.80
C ALA A 164 -33.16 -22.12 5.39
N GLU A 165 -32.09 -21.45 4.95
CA GLU A 165 -31.44 -21.71 3.65
C GLU A 165 -30.66 -23.03 3.68
N ILE A 166 -30.04 -23.34 4.81
CA ILE A 166 -29.37 -24.64 5.03
C ILE A 166 -30.40 -25.77 4.97
N TRP A 167 -31.54 -25.63 5.66
CA TRP A 167 -32.61 -26.63 5.61
C TRP A 167 -33.18 -26.85 4.21
N ARG A 168 -33.34 -25.78 3.41
CA ARG A 168 -33.75 -25.88 1.99
C ARG A 168 -32.74 -26.66 1.12
N SER A 169 -31.44 -26.44 1.33
CA SER A 169 -30.41 -27.18 0.58
C SER A 169 -30.35 -28.65 0.97
N VAL A 170 -30.58 -28.98 2.24
CA VAL A 170 -30.66 -30.36 2.72
C VAL A 170 -31.90 -31.07 2.16
N THR A 171 -33.07 -30.43 2.17
CA THR A 171 -34.30 -31.05 1.63
C THR A 171 -34.23 -31.30 0.14
N ASN A 172 -33.63 -30.40 -0.64
CA ASN A 172 -33.47 -30.59 -2.08
C ASN A 172 -32.50 -31.75 -2.41
N ARG A 173 -31.42 -31.92 -1.63
CA ARG A 173 -30.52 -33.08 -1.80
C ARG A 173 -31.19 -34.41 -1.48
N VAL A 174 -32.08 -34.44 -0.48
CA VAL A 174 -32.82 -35.66 -0.12
C VAL A 174 -33.81 -36.05 -1.24
N LEU A 175 -34.43 -35.07 -1.91
CA LEU A 175 -35.34 -35.32 -3.02
C LEU A 175 -34.61 -35.83 -4.28
N ASP A 176 -33.41 -35.33 -4.57
CA ASP A 176 -32.58 -35.80 -5.71
C ASP A 176 -31.98 -37.19 -5.49
N SER A 177 -31.83 -37.65 -4.24
CA SER A 177 -31.36 -39.01 -3.93
C SER A 177 -32.47 -40.07 -3.93
N SER A 178 -33.70 -39.70 -4.31
CA SER A 178 -34.89 -40.56 -4.27
C SER A 178 -35.42 -40.94 -5.67
N LEU A 179 -34.65 -40.70 -6.74
CA LEU A 179 -34.95 -41.10 -8.12
C LEU A 179 -33.86 -42.01 -8.69
#